data_AF-A0A1Y0YLA2-F1
#
_entry.id   AF-A0A1Y0YLA2-F1
#
_cell.length_a   1.000
_cell.length_b   1.000
_cell.length_c   1.000
_cell.angle_alpha   90.00
_cell.angle_beta   90.00
_cell.angle_gamma   90.00
#
_symmetry.space_group_name_H-M   'P 1'
#
loop_
_entity.id
_entity.type
_entity.pdbx_description
1 polymer ?
#
loop_
_entity_poly.entity_id
_entity_poly.type
_entity_poly.pdbx_seq_one_letter_code
_entity_poly.pdbx_strand_id
1 'polypeptide(L)'
;MLFSVQSLYDMLFLERVQYKGVVFVDQNQQKLTAMRLKKIADHIEDTREEYNGLLLQMKKLIGGIEDKTIPNDEEVQKKLQDTYEQMKEYALFVESIESFLRSSARTIKRES
;
A
#
# COMPACT_ATOMS: atom_id res chain seq x y z
N MET A 1 -4.26 0.62 15.20
CA MET A 1 -2.86 0.39 15.58
C MET A 1 -2.02 0.48 14.32
N LEU A 2 -1.19 1.53 14.17
CA LEU A 2 -0.32 1.72 13.00
C LEU A 2 1.06 1.15 13.34
N PHE A 3 1.50 0.13 12.63
CA PHE A 3 2.87 -0.38 12.73
C PHE A 3 3.83 0.60 12.04
N SER A 4 4.98 0.87 12.66
CA SER A 4 5.99 1.77 12.11
C SER A 4 6.70 1.14 10.90
N VAL A 5 7.29 1.96 10.03
CA VAL A 5 8.13 1.53 8.89
C VAL A 5 9.22 0.53 9.32
N GLN A 6 9.69 0.63 10.57
CA GLN A 6 10.63 -0.31 11.17
C GLN A 6 10.05 -1.73 11.27
N SER A 7 8.77 -1.88 11.61
CA SER A 7 8.09 -3.17 11.68
C SER A 7 7.95 -3.86 10.31
N LEU A 8 7.85 -3.09 9.23
CA LEU A 8 7.87 -3.62 7.86
C LEU A 8 9.29 -4.07 7.48
N TYR A 9 10.31 -3.32 7.91
CA TYR A 9 11.72 -3.66 7.68
C TYR A 9 12.12 -4.96 8.41
N ASP A 10 11.74 -5.10 9.68
CA ASP A 10 12.03 -6.29 10.48
C ASP A 10 11.28 -7.53 9.96
N MET A 11 10.12 -7.36 9.33
CA MET A 11 9.38 -8.45 8.68
C MET A 11 10.01 -8.87 7.33
N LEU A 12 10.71 -7.96 6.65
CA LEU A 12 11.38 -8.19 5.36
C LEU A 12 12.80 -8.75 5.51
N PHE A 13 13.48 -8.55 6.64
CA PHE A 13 14.88 -8.92 6.85
C PHE A 13 15.09 -9.75 8.11
N LEU A 14 14.62 -11.00 8.11
CA LEU A 14 15.11 -12.03 9.03
C LEU A 14 16.05 -12.99 8.29
N GLU A 15 17.35 -12.82 8.61
CA GLU A 15 18.48 -13.73 8.48
C GLU A 15 19.04 -14.06 7.08
N ARG A 16 20.06 -13.27 6.68
CA ARG A 16 21.15 -13.78 5.83
C ARG A 16 22.02 -14.72 6.68
N VAL A 17 21.83 -16.03 6.55
CA VAL A 17 22.83 -17.01 6.98
C VAL A 17 23.42 -17.67 5.73
N GLN A 18 24.67 -17.33 5.43
CA GLN A 18 25.47 -18.02 4.42
C GLN A 18 25.83 -19.43 4.96
N TYR A 19 25.39 -20.48 4.29
CA TYR A 19 26.05 -21.78 4.37
C TYR A 19 26.52 -22.22 2.98
N LYS A 20 27.82 -22.55 2.94
CA LYS A 20 28.53 -23.13 1.80
C LYS A 20 27.85 -24.42 1.35
N GLY A 21 27.62 -24.55 0.05
CA GLY A 21 27.42 -25.83 -0.63
C GLY A 21 25.97 -26.16 -0.96
N VAL A 22 25.78 -26.53 -2.23
CA VAL A 22 24.59 -27.08 -2.89
C VAL A 22 23.57 -26.03 -3.37
N VAL A 23 23.37 -26.04 -4.69
CA VAL A 23 22.30 -25.37 -5.44
C VAL A 23 20.97 -26.00 -5.05
N PHE A 24 20.50 -25.67 -3.85
CA PHE A 24 19.10 -25.69 -3.46
C PHE A 24 18.86 -24.33 -2.83
N VAL A 25 18.64 -23.29 -3.65
CA VAL A 25 17.81 -22.18 -3.19
C VAL A 25 16.43 -22.81 -3.01
N ASP A 26 16.23 -23.31 -1.80
CA ASP A 26 15.22 -24.27 -1.38
C ASP A 26 13.84 -23.85 -1.91
N GLN A 27 13.19 -24.71 -2.70
CA GLN A 27 11.83 -24.47 -3.20
C GLN A 27 10.87 -24.06 -2.07
N ASN A 28 11.12 -24.51 -0.83
CA ASN A 28 10.36 -24.08 0.33
C ASN A 28 10.58 -22.61 0.70
N GLN A 29 11.80 -22.07 0.54
CA GLN A 29 12.09 -20.65 0.71
C GLN A 29 11.44 -19.79 -0.38
N GLN A 30 11.43 -20.24 -1.64
CA GLN A 30 10.71 -19.56 -2.72
C GLN A 30 9.20 -19.54 -2.48
N LYS A 31 8.60 -20.67 -2.09
CA LYS A 31 7.18 -20.76 -1.71
C LYS A 31 6.85 -19.86 -0.52
N LEU A 32 7.70 -19.86 0.51
CA LEU A 32 7.54 -18.99 1.69
C LEU A 32 7.61 -17.51 1.29
N THR A 33 8.54 -17.15 0.40
CA THR A 33 8.70 -15.78 -0.11
C THR A 33 7.48 -15.34 -0.90
N ALA A 34 6.98 -16.17 -1.82
CA ALA A 34 5.76 -15.90 -2.58
C ALA A 34 4.53 -15.74 -1.66
N MET A 35 4.44 -16.55 -0.60
CA MET A 35 3.37 -16.42 0.40
C MET A 35 3.46 -15.10 1.17
N ARG A 36 4.66 -14.71 1.61
CA ARG A 36 4.89 -13.43 2.32
C ARG A 36 4.53 -12.23 1.45
N LEU A 37 4.98 -12.21 0.18
CA LEU A 37 4.64 -11.15 -0.77
C LEU A 37 3.13 -11.04 -0.99
N LYS A 38 2.44 -12.18 -1.14
CA LYS A 38 0.98 -12.19 -1.23
C LYS A 38 0.32 -11.61 0.02
N LYS A 39 0.76 -12.02 1.20
CA LYS A 39 0.19 -11.53 2.47
C LYS A 39 0.37 -10.02 2.65
N ILE A 40 1.52 -9.47 2.24
CA ILE A 40 1.76 -8.03 2.27
C ILE A 40 0.83 -7.32 1.27
N ALA A 41 0.69 -7.85 0.05
CA ALA A 41 -0.21 -7.27 -0.95
C ALA A 41 -1.68 -7.28 -0.48
N ASP A 42 -2.14 -8.38 0.12
CA ASP A 42 -3.50 -8.48 0.67
C ASP A 42 -3.72 -7.42 1.77
N HIS A 43 -2.73 -7.21 2.67
CA HIS A 43 -2.83 -6.16 3.69
C HIS A 43 -2.84 -4.73 3.12
N ILE A 44 -2.08 -4.49 2.05
CA ILE A 44 -2.07 -3.21 1.35
C ILE A 44 -3.44 -2.94 0.70
N GLU A 45 -4.06 -3.95 0.11
CA GLU A 45 -5.41 -3.84 -0.46
C GLU A 45 -6.44 -3.46 0.60
N ASP A 46 -6.47 -4.17 1.74
CA ASP A 46 -7.36 -3.85 2.87
C ASP A 46 -7.20 -2.39 3.32
N THR A 47 -5.95 -1.94 3.47
CA THR A 47 -5.63 -0.56 3.89
C THR A 47 -6.05 0.46 2.83
N ARG A 48 -5.89 0.13 1.54
CA ARG A 48 -6.30 0.98 0.41
C ARG A 48 -7.82 1.13 0.37
N GLU A 49 -8.59 0.10 0.70
CA GLU A 49 -10.05 0.20 0.78
C GLU A 49 -10.51 1.16 1.89
N GLU A 50 -9.88 1.08 3.07
CA GLU A 50 -10.12 2.03 4.16
C GLU A 50 -9.77 3.47 3.71
N TYR A 51 -8.64 3.63 3.04
CA TYR A 51 -8.18 4.92 2.51
C TYR A 51 -9.14 5.49 1.46
N ASN A 52 -9.68 4.66 0.57
CA ASN A 52 -10.69 5.06 -0.41
C ASN A 52 -11.97 5.58 0.28
N GLY A 53 -12.31 5.02 1.45
CA GLY A 53 -13.37 5.54 2.31
C GLY A 53 -13.11 6.98 2.79
N LEU A 54 -11.85 7.31 3.15
CA LEU A 54 -11.45 8.67 3.53
C LEU A 54 -11.47 9.63 2.34
N LEU A 55 -10.98 9.20 1.17
CA LEU A 55 -11.05 9.97 -0.08
C LEU A 55 -12.49 10.35 -0.42
N LEU A 56 -13.45 9.43 -0.25
CA LEU A 56 -14.86 9.70 -0.51
C LEU A 56 -15.45 10.72 0.47
N GLN A 57 -15.06 10.65 1.76
CA GLN A 57 -15.47 11.64 2.76
C GLN A 57 -14.91 13.02 2.45
N MET A 58 -13.64 13.10 2.04
CA MET A 58 -13.00 14.35 1.64
C MET A 58 -13.69 14.97 0.41
N LYS A 59 -14.01 14.16 -0.60
CA LYS A 59 -14.77 14.62 -1.78
C LYS A 59 -16.15 15.17 -1.41
N LYS A 60 -16.86 14.52 -0.48
CA LYS A 60 -18.16 14.98 0.02
C LYS A 60 -18.03 16.29 0.80
N LEU A 61 -16.97 16.44 1.60
CA LEU A 61 -16.69 17.68 2.32
C LEU A 61 -16.49 18.83 1.34
N ILE A 62 -15.67 18.63 0.30
CA ILE A 62 -15.44 19.64 -0.75
C ILE A 62 -16.75 20.01 -1.46
N GLY A 63 -17.54 19.02 -1.90
CA GLY A 63 -18.83 19.28 -2.55
C GLY A 63 -19.87 19.95 -1.64
N GLY A 64 -19.89 19.62 -0.33
CA GLY A 64 -20.79 20.27 0.63
C GLY A 64 -20.41 21.73 0.94
N ILE A 65 -19.13 22.08 0.76
CA ILE A 65 -18.65 23.46 0.84
C ILE A 65 -19.11 24.27 -0.37
N GLU A 66 -19.15 23.67 -1.57
CA GLU A 66 -19.67 24.32 -2.80
C GLU A 66 -21.17 24.66 -2.69
N ASP A 67 -21.94 23.87 -1.92
CA ASP A 67 -23.36 24.09 -1.62
C ASP A 67 -23.63 25.24 -0.61
N LYS A 68 -22.64 26.07 -0.28
CA LYS A 68 -22.74 27.32 0.52
C LYS A 68 -23.17 27.16 1.99
N THR A 69 -23.08 25.97 2.58
CA THR A 69 -23.38 25.76 4.01
C THR A 69 -22.24 26.15 4.95
N ILE A 70 -21.02 26.32 4.41
CA ILE A 70 -19.80 26.69 5.13
C ILE A 70 -19.31 28.05 4.59
N PRO A 71 -18.80 28.97 5.44
CA PRO A 71 -18.24 30.24 4.97
C PRO A 71 -17.25 29.99 3.81
N ASN A 72 -17.49 30.68 2.69
CA ASN A 72 -16.77 30.53 1.43
C ASN A 72 -15.37 31.16 1.52
N ASP A 73 -14.48 30.53 2.28
CA ASP A 73 -13.06 30.89 2.31
C ASP A 73 -12.36 30.16 1.15
N GLU A 74 -12.07 30.93 0.09
CA GLU A 74 -11.42 30.44 -1.13
C GLU A 74 -10.05 29.78 -0.82
N GLU A 75 -9.33 30.24 0.21
CA GLU A 75 -8.05 29.67 0.59
C GLU A 75 -8.24 28.28 1.22
N VAL A 76 -9.28 28.11 2.04
CA VAL A 76 -9.64 26.81 2.63
C VAL A 76 -10.10 25.82 1.56
N GLN A 77 -10.96 26.25 0.62
CA GLN A 77 -11.38 25.39 -0.50
C GLN A 77 -10.20 24.92 -1.33
N LYS A 78 -9.29 25.83 -1.69
CA LYS A 78 -8.10 25.50 -2.46
C LYS A 78 -7.22 24.48 -1.73
N LYS A 79 -6.95 24.69 -0.43
CA LYS A 79 -6.16 23.75 0.38
C LYS A 79 -6.82 22.37 0.46
N LEU A 80 -8.14 22.30 0.61
CA LEU A 80 -8.87 21.04 0.65
C LEU A 80 -8.79 20.32 -0.71
N GLN A 81 -8.94 21.05 -1.82
CA GLN A 81 -8.80 20.50 -3.16
C GLN A 81 -7.38 19.99 -3.41
N ASP A 82 -6.35 20.77 -3.08
CA ASP A 82 -4.94 20.37 -3.22
C ASP A 82 -4.63 19.12 -2.40
N THR A 83 -5.15 19.05 -1.17
CA THR A 83 -5.02 17.87 -0.31
C THR A 83 -5.71 16.65 -0.92
N TYR A 84 -6.91 16.82 -1.48
CA TYR A 84 -7.64 15.73 -2.13
C TYR A 84 -6.90 15.20 -3.38
N GLU A 85 -6.27 16.08 -4.17
CA GLU A 85 -5.42 15.67 -5.30
C GLU A 85 -4.23 14.82 -4.82
N GLN A 86 -3.50 15.28 -3.80
CA GLN A 86 -2.39 14.53 -3.20
C GLN A 86 -2.83 13.16 -2.67
N MET A 87 -4.03 13.09 -2.07
CA MET A 87 -4.57 11.83 -1.58
C MET A 87 -4.84 10.84 -2.73
N LYS A 88 -5.33 11.32 -3.88
CA LYS A 88 -5.54 10.45 -5.06
C LYS A 88 -4.21 9.92 -5.60
N GLU A 89 -3.17 10.76 -5.67
CA GLU A 89 -1.84 10.32 -6.11
C GLU A 89 -1.27 9.26 -5.18
N TYR A 90 -1.43 9.43 -3.87
CA TYR A 90 -1.01 8.44 -2.90
C TYR A 90 -1.75 7.11 -3.07
N ALA A 91 -3.07 7.13 -3.30
CA ALA A 91 -3.84 5.91 -3.55
C ALA A 91 -3.32 5.13 -4.77
N LEU A 92 -3.02 5.83 -5.87
CA LEU A 92 -2.44 5.23 -7.08
C LEU A 92 -1.05 4.65 -6.82
N PHE A 93 -0.22 5.34 -6.04
CA PHE A 93 1.09 4.85 -5.66
C PHE A 93 1.00 3.56 -4.84
N VAL A 94 0.11 3.51 -3.85
CA VAL A 94 -0.12 2.30 -3.03
C VAL A 94 -0.63 1.13 -3.88
N GLU A 95 -1.56 1.38 -4.81
CA GLU A 95 -2.04 0.38 -5.77
C GLU A 95 -0.92 -0.16 -6.68
N SER A 96 0.03 0.70 -7.06
CA SER A 96 1.20 0.27 -7.86
C SER A 96 2.11 -0.69 -7.08
N ILE A 97 2.32 -0.44 -5.77
CA ILE A 97 3.09 -1.32 -4.89
C ILE A 97 2.38 -2.67 -4.72
N GLU A 98 1.07 -2.64 -4.45
CA GLU A 98 0.24 -3.84 -4.34
C GLU A 98 0.37 -4.70 -5.61
N SER A 99 0.17 -4.08 -6.78
CA SER A 99 0.27 -4.72 -8.09
C SER A 99 1.65 -5.33 -8.33
N PHE A 100 2.71 -4.61 -7.97
CA PHE A 100 4.08 -5.11 -8.07
C PHE A 100 4.28 -6.37 -7.21
N LEU A 101 3.90 -6.33 -5.93
CA LEU A 101 4.06 -7.46 -5.00
C LEU A 101 3.26 -8.69 -5.46
N ARG A 102 2.02 -8.49 -5.95
CA ARG A 102 1.21 -9.58 -6.53
C ARG A 102 1.87 -10.17 -7.79
N SER A 103 2.45 -9.33 -8.64
CA SER A 103 3.19 -9.78 -9.82
C SER A 103 4.41 -10.61 -9.43
N SER A 104 5.25 -10.12 -8.51
CA SER A 104 6.42 -10.82 -8.02
C SER A 104 6.06 -12.17 -7.38
N ALA A 105 5.01 -12.23 -6.56
CA ALA A 105 4.53 -13.49 -5.97
C ALA A 105 4.11 -14.52 -7.03
N ARG A 106 3.49 -14.08 -8.14
CA ARG A 106 3.10 -14.95 -9.26
C ARG A 106 4.31 -15.45 -10.04
N THR A 107 5.30 -14.61 -10.28
CA THR A 107 6.54 -15.00 -10.98
C THR A 107 7.28 -16.09 -10.21
N ILE A 108 7.48 -15.90 -8.90
CA ILE A 108 8.16 -16.91 -8.06
C ILE A 108 7.42 -18.25 -8.07
N LYS A 109 6.08 -18.27 -8.05
CA LYS A 109 5.29 -19.51 -8.16
C LYS A 109 5.41 -20.21 -9.51
N ARG A 110 5.72 -19.48 -10.60
CA ARG A 110 5.89 -20.06 -11.94
C ARG A 110 7.26 -20.68 -12.12
N GLU A 111 8.26 -20.19 -11.39
CA GLU A 111 9.66 -20.64 -11.45
C GLU A 111 10.00 -21.76 -10.45
N SER A 112 9.09 -22.06 -9.50
CA SER A 112 9.25 -23.07 -8.43
C SER A 112 8.61 -24.41 -8.74
#